data_AF-A0A3N4P8B6-F1
#
_entry.id   AF-A0A3N4P8B6-F1
#
_cell.length_a   1.000
_cell.length_b   1.000
_cell.length_c   1.000
_cell.angle_alpha   90.00
_cell.angle_beta   90.00
_cell.angle_gamma   90.00
#
_symmetry.space_group_name_H-M   'P 1'
#
loop_
_entity.id
_entity.type
_entity.pdbx_description
1 polymer ?
#
loop_
_entity_poly.entity_id
_entity_poly.type
_entity_poly.pdbx_seq_one_letter_code
_entity_poly.pdbx_strand_id
1 'polypeptide(L)'
;MKIFKILFILLISSTTYGQVKIGENTNSIDTSSLLELESSNKAFVLTRITNIEMTNMTPLNGALVYNTDEKCIYQYNGTWVNLCDTGTDNQQLSFDSDTNIISLVNGGTVDLSKFINTDDQQLSINNNILTLEDGGTVDLSNYLDNTDNQEITDFSLNGTILTITLENGNTQTVDIASSSSDDQKLSIDNNILTLEDGGTVDLSNYLDNTDNQKISDFSLNGTILTITLENG
;
A
#
# COMPACT_ATOMS: atom_id res chain seq x y z
N MET A 1 -120.35 -29.82 -18.35
CA MET A 1 -119.07 -29.34 -17.79
C MET A 1 -117.94 -29.85 -18.69
N LYS A 2 -117.38 -29.00 -19.57
CA LYS A 2 -116.22 -29.36 -20.42
C LYS A 2 -115.11 -28.34 -20.14
N ILE A 3 -114.03 -28.82 -19.52
CA ILE A 3 -112.84 -28.04 -19.19
C ILE A 3 -112.08 -27.76 -20.49
N PHE A 4 -111.98 -26.49 -20.87
CA PHE A 4 -111.15 -26.04 -21.98
C PHE A 4 -109.71 -25.89 -21.45
N LYS A 5 -108.81 -26.80 -21.82
CA LYS A 5 -107.38 -26.67 -21.46
C LYS A 5 -106.75 -25.62 -22.39
N ILE A 6 -106.51 -24.43 -21.85
CA ILE A 6 -105.69 -23.41 -22.51
C ILE A 6 -104.22 -23.84 -22.38
N LEU A 7 -103.59 -24.11 -23.51
CA LEU A 7 -102.16 -24.40 -23.60
C LEU A 7 -101.40 -23.06 -23.55
N PHE A 8 -100.81 -22.75 -22.40
CA PHE A 8 -99.94 -21.57 -22.22
C PHE A 8 -98.53 -21.92 -22.71
N ILE A 9 -98.17 -21.49 -23.92
CA ILE A 9 -96.81 -21.62 -24.45
C ILE A 9 -95.97 -20.48 -23.88
N LEU A 10 -95.05 -20.82 -22.97
CA LEU A 10 -94.07 -19.91 -22.40
C LEU A 10 -92.98 -19.64 -23.46
N LEU A 11 -93.01 -18.46 -24.09
CA LEU A 11 -91.93 -17.98 -24.95
C LEU A 11 -90.74 -17.58 -24.07
N ILE A 12 -89.78 -18.49 -23.90
CA ILE A 12 -88.51 -18.19 -23.23
C ILE A 12 -87.63 -17.46 -24.25
N SER A 13 -87.42 -16.17 -24.07
CA SER A 13 -86.47 -15.39 -24.87
C SER A 13 -85.04 -15.73 -24.42
N SER A 14 -84.35 -16.62 -25.13
CA SER A 14 -82.90 -16.78 -24.96
C SER A 14 -82.17 -15.71 -25.76
N THR A 15 -81.43 -14.84 -25.07
CA THR A 15 -80.46 -13.94 -25.70
C THR A 15 -79.25 -14.76 -26.12
N THR A 16 -79.06 -14.96 -27.42
CA THR A 16 -77.82 -15.56 -27.95
C THR A 16 -76.80 -14.44 -28.15
N TYR A 17 -75.67 -14.49 -27.46
CA TYR A 17 -74.52 -13.65 -27.78
C TYR A 17 -73.82 -14.22 -29.01
N GLY A 18 -73.57 -13.39 -30.02
CA GLY A 18 -72.80 -13.78 -31.19
C GLY A 18 -71.31 -13.66 -30.91
N GLN A 19 -70.62 -14.77 -30.71
CA GLN A 19 -69.16 -14.83 -30.76
C GLN A 19 -68.73 -15.22 -32.18
N VAL A 20 -67.61 -14.68 -32.66
CA VAL A 20 -67.10 -14.97 -34.01
C VAL A 20 -65.72 -15.61 -33.91
N LYS A 21 -65.60 -16.83 -34.44
CA LYS A 21 -64.29 -17.46 -34.67
C LYS A 21 -64.02 -17.54 -36.16
N ILE A 22 -62.82 -17.13 -36.59
CA ILE A 22 -62.39 -17.20 -37.99
C ILE A 22 -61.11 -18.03 -38.07
N GLY A 23 -61.16 -19.11 -38.84
CA GLY A 23 -60.01 -19.96 -39.11
C GLY A 23 -60.22 -21.41 -38.67
N GLU A 24 -59.24 -22.00 -38.02
CA GLU A 24 -59.23 -23.39 -37.56
C GLU A 24 -60.07 -23.56 -36.27
N ASN A 25 -60.50 -24.79 -35.95
CA ASN A 25 -61.23 -25.15 -34.73
C ASN A 25 -62.50 -24.31 -34.41
N THR A 26 -63.30 -23.96 -35.43
CA THR A 26 -64.46 -23.05 -35.32
C THR A 26 -65.58 -23.50 -34.36
N ASN A 27 -65.63 -24.77 -33.97
CA ASN A 27 -66.60 -25.29 -33.01
C ASN A 27 -66.20 -25.07 -31.54
N SER A 28 -65.00 -24.53 -31.29
CA SER A 28 -64.47 -24.26 -29.96
C SER A 28 -63.95 -22.83 -29.92
N ILE A 29 -64.76 -21.90 -29.42
CA ILE A 29 -64.36 -20.51 -29.15
C ILE A 29 -64.21 -20.31 -27.64
N ASP A 30 -63.19 -19.57 -27.20
CA ASP A 30 -63.05 -19.23 -25.79
C ASP A 30 -64.25 -18.39 -25.33
N THR A 31 -64.81 -18.70 -24.16
CA THR A 31 -65.98 -17.97 -23.62
C THR A 31 -65.70 -16.49 -23.35
N SER A 32 -64.42 -16.11 -23.29
CA SER A 32 -63.95 -14.74 -23.09
C SER A 32 -63.72 -13.98 -24.41
N SER A 33 -63.82 -14.67 -25.57
CA SER A 33 -63.57 -14.10 -26.89
C SER A 33 -64.85 -13.55 -27.53
N LEU A 34 -64.87 -12.28 -27.93
CA LEU A 34 -65.88 -11.78 -28.87
C LEU A 34 -65.51 -12.13 -30.32
N LEU A 35 -64.21 -12.02 -30.65
CA LEU A 35 -63.61 -12.39 -31.92
C LEU A 35 -62.33 -13.19 -31.64
N GLU A 36 -62.21 -14.37 -32.25
CA GLU A 36 -61.02 -15.22 -32.15
C GLU A 36 -60.53 -15.58 -33.55
N LEU A 37 -59.22 -15.45 -33.78
CA LEU A 37 -58.57 -15.77 -35.04
C LEU A 37 -57.58 -16.90 -34.78
N GLU A 38 -57.76 -18.04 -35.43
CA GLU A 38 -56.86 -19.19 -35.28
C GLU A 38 -56.44 -19.70 -36.65
N SER A 39 -55.15 -19.69 -36.94
CA SER A 39 -54.65 -20.22 -38.22
C SER A 39 -53.19 -20.59 -38.11
N SER A 40 -52.82 -21.71 -38.74
CA SER A 40 -51.42 -22.14 -38.89
C SER A 40 -50.65 -21.40 -40.00
N ASN A 41 -51.34 -20.67 -40.89
CA ASN A 41 -50.73 -20.07 -42.09
C ASN A 41 -51.27 -18.69 -42.50
N LYS A 42 -52.20 -18.11 -41.76
CA LYS A 42 -52.71 -16.74 -41.97
C LYS A 42 -52.45 -15.92 -40.71
N ALA A 43 -52.24 -14.63 -40.89
CA ALA A 43 -52.08 -13.67 -39.81
C ALA A 43 -53.22 -12.64 -39.84
N PHE A 44 -53.50 -12.05 -38.69
CA PHE A 44 -54.33 -10.86 -38.64
C PHE A 44 -53.55 -9.67 -39.23
N VAL A 45 -54.07 -9.10 -40.30
CA VAL A 45 -53.52 -7.88 -40.89
C VAL A 45 -54.33 -6.70 -40.36
N LEU A 46 -53.68 -5.84 -39.57
CA LEU A 46 -54.27 -4.60 -39.08
C LEU A 46 -54.61 -3.66 -40.24
N THR A 47 -55.52 -2.72 -39.99
CA THR A 47 -55.79 -1.61 -40.94
C THR A 47 -54.49 -0.88 -41.24
N ARG A 48 -54.13 -0.82 -42.53
CA ARG A 48 -52.88 -0.19 -43.00
C ARG A 48 -53.18 1.23 -43.44
N ILE A 49 -52.51 2.19 -42.83
CA ILE A 49 -52.74 3.63 -43.08
C ILE A 49 -51.43 4.40 -43.06
N THR A 50 -51.40 5.55 -43.74
CA THR A 50 -50.31 6.53 -43.73
C THR A 50 -50.36 7.41 -42.48
N ASN A 51 -49.30 8.20 -42.26
CA ASN A 51 -49.24 9.22 -41.21
C ASN A 51 -50.39 10.23 -41.30
N ILE A 52 -50.73 10.65 -42.52
CA ILE A 52 -51.80 11.62 -42.78
C ILE A 52 -53.17 11.01 -42.44
N GLU A 53 -53.43 9.77 -42.84
CA GLU A 53 -54.70 9.10 -42.55
C GLU A 53 -54.86 8.81 -41.05
N MET A 54 -53.79 8.38 -40.41
CA MET A 54 -53.77 8.08 -38.96
C MET A 54 -54.06 9.31 -38.11
N THR A 55 -53.49 10.47 -38.47
CA THR A 55 -53.71 11.74 -37.75
C THR A 55 -55.09 12.36 -37.97
N ASN A 56 -55.73 12.08 -39.11
CA ASN A 56 -57.06 12.59 -39.43
C ASN A 56 -58.21 11.65 -39.01
N MET A 57 -57.90 10.47 -38.47
CA MET A 57 -58.91 9.51 -37.99
C MET A 57 -59.40 9.83 -36.58
N THR A 58 -60.63 9.45 -36.25
CA THR A 58 -61.20 9.46 -34.89
C THR A 58 -61.38 8.04 -34.35
N PRO A 59 -60.30 7.34 -33.95
CA PRO A 59 -60.37 5.97 -33.41
C PRO A 59 -60.98 5.90 -32.00
N LEU A 60 -61.38 4.70 -31.60
CA LEU A 60 -61.66 4.37 -30.19
C LEU A 60 -60.37 4.03 -29.44
N ASN A 61 -60.35 4.23 -28.12
CA ASN A 61 -59.26 3.73 -27.29
C ASN A 61 -59.14 2.21 -27.43
N GLY A 62 -57.91 1.72 -27.57
CA GLY A 62 -57.59 0.33 -27.88
C GLY A 62 -57.50 0.00 -29.38
N ALA A 63 -57.83 0.93 -30.29
CA ALA A 63 -57.67 0.70 -31.73
C ALA A 63 -56.21 0.41 -32.10
N LEU A 64 -56.01 -0.56 -32.99
CA LEU A 64 -54.69 -0.96 -33.50
C LEU A 64 -54.64 -0.75 -35.01
N VAL A 65 -53.56 -0.14 -35.49
CA VAL A 65 -53.31 0.09 -36.91
C VAL A 65 -51.86 -0.22 -37.24
N TYR A 66 -51.58 -0.59 -38.49
CA TYR A 66 -50.23 -0.65 -39.01
C TYR A 66 -49.96 0.62 -39.83
N ASN A 67 -49.09 1.48 -39.33
CA ASN A 67 -48.66 2.65 -40.07
C ASN A 67 -47.66 2.24 -41.16
N THR A 68 -47.97 2.54 -42.41
CA THR A 68 -47.15 2.13 -43.56
C THR A 68 -45.93 3.01 -43.78
N ASP A 69 -45.98 4.27 -43.36
CA ASP A 69 -44.86 5.21 -43.50
C ASP A 69 -43.79 4.91 -42.46
N GLU A 70 -44.21 4.71 -41.21
CA GLU A 70 -43.37 4.36 -40.07
C GLU A 70 -43.04 2.86 -39.98
N LYS A 71 -43.72 2.04 -40.81
CA LYS A 71 -43.59 0.57 -40.87
C LYS A 71 -43.79 -0.11 -39.51
N CYS A 72 -44.72 0.42 -38.71
CA CYS A 72 -44.90 0.00 -37.33
C CYS A 72 -46.37 -0.07 -36.91
N ILE A 73 -46.66 -0.89 -35.90
CA ILE A 73 -47.96 -0.98 -35.22
C ILE A 73 -48.12 0.19 -34.24
N TYR A 74 -49.29 0.82 -34.28
CA TYR A 74 -49.68 1.86 -33.35
C TYR A 74 -50.97 1.48 -32.61
N GLN A 75 -51.05 1.83 -31.33
CA GLN A 75 -52.26 1.74 -30.51
C GLN A 75 -52.77 3.14 -30.19
N TYR A 76 -54.09 3.35 -30.24
CA TYR A 76 -54.71 4.57 -29.76
C TYR A 76 -55.14 4.46 -28.30
N ASN A 77 -54.71 5.37 -27.43
CA ASN A 77 -55.17 5.48 -26.03
C ASN A 77 -55.38 6.96 -25.65
N GLY A 78 -56.21 7.66 -26.42
CA GLY A 78 -56.35 9.13 -26.40
C GLY A 78 -55.31 9.84 -27.28
N THR A 79 -54.14 9.23 -27.47
CA THR A 79 -53.12 9.59 -28.45
C THR A 79 -52.57 8.33 -29.12
N TRP A 80 -51.96 8.47 -30.30
CA TRP A 80 -51.26 7.36 -30.96
C TRP A 80 -49.96 7.03 -30.24
N VAL A 81 -49.78 5.76 -29.86
CA VAL A 81 -48.59 5.21 -29.21
C VAL A 81 -47.94 4.20 -30.16
N ASN A 82 -46.66 4.39 -30.45
CA ASN A 82 -45.86 3.45 -31.23
C ASN A 82 -45.58 2.21 -30.37
N LEU A 83 -45.85 1.01 -30.90
CA LEU A 83 -45.62 -0.26 -30.19
C LEU A 83 -44.40 -1.05 -30.67
N CYS A 84 -43.68 -0.58 -31.69
CA CYS A 84 -42.44 -1.23 -32.16
C CYS A 84 -41.20 -0.63 -31.52
N ASP A 85 -41.32 0.52 -30.86
CA ASP A 85 -40.26 1.03 -30.00
C ASP A 85 -40.21 0.19 -28.73
N THR A 86 -39.57 -0.98 -28.84
CA THR A 86 -39.28 -1.85 -27.71
C THR A 86 -38.18 -1.20 -26.89
N GLY A 87 -38.58 -0.20 -26.09
CA GLY A 87 -37.74 0.70 -25.31
C GLY A 87 -36.32 0.19 -25.16
N THR A 88 -35.42 0.69 -26.00
CA THR A 88 -33.99 0.48 -25.80
C THR A 88 -33.57 1.38 -24.65
N ASP A 89 -33.98 0.99 -23.45
CA ASP A 89 -33.30 1.43 -22.26
C ASP A 89 -31.95 0.73 -22.21
N ASN A 90 -31.07 1.13 -23.13
CA ASN A 90 -29.69 0.67 -23.16
C ASN A 90 -28.91 1.46 -22.10
N GLN A 91 -29.27 1.22 -20.84
CA GLN A 91 -28.51 1.71 -19.70
C GLN A 91 -27.21 0.93 -19.64
N GLN A 92 -26.21 1.42 -20.37
CA GLN A 92 -24.87 0.95 -20.24
C GLN A 92 -24.25 1.54 -18.97
N LEU A 93 -23.66 0.68 -18.14
CA LEU A 93 -22.85 1.07 -17.01
C LEU A 93 -21.41 1.30 -17.48
N SER A 94 -20.80 2.41 -17.09
CA SER A 94 -19.39 2.69 -17.35
C SER A 94 -18.68 3.08 -16.06
N PHE A 95 -17.45 2.61 -15.88
CA PHE A 95 -16.56 3.01 -14.79
C PHE A 95 -15.34 3.71 -15.39
N ASP A 96 -15.09 4.93 -14.92
CA ASP A 96 -13.88 5.70 -15.23
C ASP A 96 -12.90 5.54 -14.06
N SER A 97 -11.77 4.89 -14.32
CA SER A 97 -10.73 4.64 -13.33
C SER A 97 -9.94 5.89 -12.94
N ASP A 98 -9.89 6.91 -13.79
CA ASP A 98 -9.16 8.15 -13.51
C ASP A 98 -9.95 9.03 -12.53
N THR A 99 -11.28 9.07 -12.71
CA THR A 99 -12.17 9.86 -11.83
C THR A 99 -12.83 9.04 -10.72
N ASN A 100 -12.75 7.71 -10.77
CA ASN A 100 -13.46 6.77 -9.89
C ASN A 100 -14.98 6.97 -9.87
N ILE A 101 -15.56 7.37 -11.01
CA ILE A 101 -16.99 7.59 -11.17
C ILE A 101 -17.61 6.43 -11.95
N ILE A 102 -18.70 5.89 -11.42
CA ILE A 102 -19.61 5.01 -12.14
C ILE A 102 -20.71 5.87 -12.77
N SER A 103 -20.98 5.71 -14.06
CA SER A 103 -22.03 6.43 -14.78
C SER A 103 -23.01 5.47 -15.45
N LEU A 104 -24.28 5.90 -15.50
CA LEU A 104 -25.34 5.21 -16.21
C LEU A 104 -25.83 6.10 -17.35
N VAL A 105 -25.97 5.55 -18.56
CA VAL A 105 -26.56 6.29 -19.68
C VAL A 105 -27.96 6.75 -19.29
N ASN A 106 -28.19 8.07 -19.26
CA ASN A 106 -29.43 8.73 -18.83
C ASN A 106 -29.86 8.46 -17.36
N GLY A 107 -28.98 7.92 -16.51
CA GLY A 107 -29.32 7.53 -15.13
C GLY A 107 -28.47 8.17 -14.02
N GLY A 108 -27.60 9.12 -14.36
CA GLY A 108 -26.76 9.86 -13.41
C GLY A 108 -25.42 9.19 -13.12
N THR A 109 -24.77 9.61 -12.03
CA THR A 109 -23.43 9.15 -11.65
C THR A 109 -23.34 8.83 -10.15
N VAL A 110 -22.42 7.92 -9.81
CA VAL A 110 -22.02 7.58 -8.44
C VAL A 110 -20.52 7.82 -8.33
N ASP A 111 -20.13 8.68 -7.39
CA ASP A 111 -18.74 9.02 -7.13
C ASP A 111 -18.17 8.12 -6.01
N LEU A 112 -17.15 7.33 -6.35
CA LEU A 112 -16.46 6.43 -5.43
C LEU A 112 -15.12 6.99 -4.90
N SER A 113 -14.76 8.23 -5.25
CA SER A 113 -13.48 8.84 -4.87
C SER A 113 -13.23 8.89 -3.36
N LYS A 114 -14.28 8.82 -2.54
CA LYS A 114 -14.17 8.80 -1.07
C LYS A 114 -13.92 7.41 -0.48
N PHE A 115 -14.00 6.35 -1.28
CA PHE A 115 -13.90 4.96 -0.83
C PHE A 115 -12.66 4.23 -1.34
N ILE A 116 -11.89 4.86 -2.22
CA ILE A 116 -10.53 4.42 -2.54
C ILE A 116 -9.63 4.75 -1.34
N ASN A 117 -8.82 3.77 -0.91
CA ASN A 117 -7.94 3.83 0.27
C ASN A 117 -7.32 5.22 0.45
N THR A 118 -7.95 6.04 1.30
CA THR A 118 -7.41 7.32 1.77
C THR A 118 -6.37 7.10 2.87
N ASP A 119 -6.09 5.84 3.18
CA ASP A 119 -5.09 5.47 4.15
C ASP A 119 -3.71 5.82 3.58
N ASP A 120 -3.25 7.01 3.92
CA ASP A 120 -1.93 7.54 3.65
C ASP A 120 -0.97 7.23 4.79
N GLN A 121 -1.31 6.32 5.73
CA GLN A 121 -0.60 6.16 7.00
C GLN A 121 0.91 6.15 6.82
N GLN A 122 1.52 7.28 7.14
CA GLN A 122 2.95 7.40 7.18
C GLN A 122 3.46 7.01 8.57
N LEU A 123 4.49 6.17 8.60
CA LEU A 123 5.23 5.89 9.82
C LEU A 123 6.44 6.82 9.88
N SER A 124 6.61 7.51 11.00
CA SER A 124 7.80 8.30 11.26
C SER A 124 8.38 7.97 12.63
N ILE A 125 9.71 8.05 12.73
CA ILE A 125 10.42 7.90 14.00
C ILE A 125 11.17 9.20 14.26
N ASN A 126 10.89 9.81 15.41
CA ASN A 126 11.65 10.94 15.93
C ASN A 126 12.15 10.58 17.33
N ASN A 127 13.47 10.55 17.50
CA ASN A 127 14.14 9.93 18.65
C ASN A 127 13.64 8.48 18.83
N ASN A 128 12.86 8.25 19.89
CA ASN A 128 12.35 6.93 20.28
C ASN A 128 10.82 6.85 20.14
N ILE A 129 10.16 7.84 19.57
CA ILE A 129 8.71 7.85 19.42
C ILE A 129 8.37 7.47 17.99
N LEU A 130 7.78 6.27 17.84
CA LEU A 130 7.14 5.86 16.59
C LEU A 130 5.78 6.54 16.50
N THR A 131 5.56 7.33 15.46
CA THR A 131 4.30 8.01 15.20
C THR A 131 3.66 7.42 13.96
N LEU A 132 2.38 7.05 14.09
CA LEU A 132 1.49 6.74 12.98
C LEU A 132 0.62 7.98 12.75
N GLU A 133 0.56 8.45 11.50
CA GLU A 133 -0.18 9.67 11.11
C GLU A 133 -1.60 9.75 11.70
N ASP A 134 -2.37 8.66 11.65
CA ASP A 134 -3.70 8.55 12.29
C ASP A 134 -3.78 7.52 13.43
N GLY A 135 -2.65 6.90 13.79
CA GLY A 135 -2.60 5.79 14.76
C GLY A 135 -2.07 6.19 16.14
N GLY A 136 -1.70 7.46 16.34
CA GLY A 136 -1.09 7.95 17.57
C GLY A 136 0.40 7.61 17.66
N THR A 137 0.91 7.53 18.88
CA THR A 137 2.36 7.39 19.14
C THR A 137 2.66 6.23 20.07
N VAL A 138 3.78 5.54 19.80
CA VAL A 138 4.37 4.52 20.67
C VAL A 138 5.74 5.01 21.12
N ASP A 139 5.94 5.11 22.43
CA ASP A 139 7.26 5.43 23.01
C ASP A 139 8.08 4.15 23.18
N LEU A 140 9.20 4.08 22.46
CA LEU A 140 10.13 2.96 22.46
C LEU A 140 11.27 3.14 23.47
N SER A 141 11.27 4.22 24.27
CA SER A 141 12.36 4.52 25.22
C SER A 141 12.58 3.41 26.25
N ASN A 142 11.52 2.69 26.63
CA ASN A 142 11.59 1.54 27.54
C ASN A 142 12.25 0.28 26.94
N TYR A 143 12.60 0.30 25.65
CA TYR A 143 13.34 -0.76 24.97
C TYR A 143 14.75 -0.31 24.57
N LEU A 144 15.11 0.93 24.88
CA LEU A 144 16.42 1.54 24.63
C LEU A 144 17.15 1.83 25.95
N ASP A 145 16.62 1.31 27.05
CA ASP A 145 17.31 1.25 28.30
C ASP A 145 18.40 0.18 28.18
N ASN A 146 19.61 0.62 27.95
CA ASN A 146 20.83 -0.09 28.31
C ASN A 146 20.91 -0.31 29.85
N THR A 147 19.82 -0.82 30.43
CA THR A 147 19.67 -1.28 31.81
C THR A 147 20.28 -2.66 32.02
N ASP A 148 20.81 -3.28 30.96
CA ASP A 148 21.80 -4.31 31.17
C ASP A 148 22.97 -3.68 31.92
N ASN A 149 23.21 -4.16 33.13
CA ASN A 149 24.52 -3.98 33.72
C ASN A 149 25.51 -4.60 32.72
N GLN A 150 26.58 -3.86 32.42
CA GLN A 150 27.68 -4.32 31.60
C GLN A 150 28.89 -4.45 32.52
N GLU A 151 28.96 -5.55 33.24
CA GLU A 151 30.12 -5.90 34.05
C GLU A 151 31.29 -6.27 33.13
N ILE A 152 32.48 -5.74 33.44
CA ILE A 152 33.72 -6.21 32.81
C ILE A 152 34.04 -7.58 33.43
N THR A 153 33.86 -8.63 32.64
CA THR A 153 34.13 -10.02 33.06
C THR A 153 35.60 -10.41 32.90
N ASP A 154 36.34 -9.71 32.04
CA ASP A 154 37.77 -9.88 31.88
C ASP A 154 38.46 -8.55 31.55
N PHE A 155 39.57 -8.28 32.23
CA PHE A 155 40.42 -7.11 32.01
C PHE A 155 41.87 -7.55 32.13
N SER A 156 42.62 -7.50 31.03
CA SER A 156 44.02 -7.91 31.03
C SER A 156 44.87 -7.07 30.08
N LEU A 157 46.17 -6.98 30.40
CA LEU A 157 47.18 -6.39 29.54
C LEU A 157 48.25 -7.46 29.28
N ASN A 158 48.42 -7.85 28.02
CA ASN A 158 49.47 -8.77 27.59
C ASN A 158 50.38 -8.08 26.58
N GLY A 159 51.60 -7.74 27.01
CA GLY A 159 52.48 -6.87 26.25
C GLY A 159 51.83 -5.50 26.07
N THR A 160 51.53 -5.15 24.82
CA THR A 160 50.87 -3.89 24.45
C THR A 160 49.38 -4.07 24.14
N ILE A 161 48.82 -5.28 24.29
CA ILE A 161 47.41 -5.52 23.98
C ILE A 161 46.57 -5.44 25.24
N LEU A 162 45.79 -4.38 25.37
CA LEU A 162 44.72 -4.25 26.36
C LEU A 162 43.51 -5.07 25.89
N THR A 163 43.05 -5.99 26.71
CA THR A 163 41.89 -6.86 26.44
C THR A 163 40.80 -6.57 27.46
N ILE A 164 39.57 -6.34 26.97
CA ILE A 164 38.37 -6.11 27.79
C ILE A 164 37.27 -7.02 27.27
N THR A 165 36.63 -7.78 28.16
CA THR A 165 35.43 -8.56 27.86
C THR A 165 34.28 -8.07 28.73
N LEU A 166 33.13 -7.80 28.11
CA LEU A 166 31.89 -7.41 28.79
C LEU A 166 30.99 -8.64 28.98
N GLU A 167 30.22 -8.68 30.06
CA GLU A 167 29.19 -9.71 30.24
C GLU A 167 28.21 -9.70 29.05
N ASN A 168 27.94 -10.87 28.46
CA ASN A 168 27.13 -11.04 27.24
C ASN A 168 27.62 -10.24 26.01
N GLY A 169 28.79 -9.63 26.07
CA GLY A 169 29.43 -8.90 24.98
C GLY A 169 30.55 -9.70 24.31
N ASN A 170 31.18 -9.08 23.31
CA ASN A 170 32.39 -9.60 22.70
C ASN A 170 33.63 -9.13 23.46
N THR A 171 34.71 -9.91 23.38
CA THR A 171 36.05 -9.47 23.80
C THR A 171 36.60 -8.48 22.80
N GLN A 172 36.99 -7.30 23.29
CA GLN A 172 37.65 -6.27 22.50
C GLN A 172 39.11 -6.16 22.91
N THR A 173 39.98 -5.97 21.92
CA THR A 173 41.41 -5.74 22.13
C THR A 173 41.83 -4.42 21.51
N VAL A 174 42.72 -3.71 22.21
CA VAL A 174 43.33 -2.47 21.75
C VAL A 174 44.83 -2.60 21.90
N ASP A 175 45.56 -2.44 20.79
CA ASP A 175 47.01 -2.32 20.84
C ASP A 175 47.39 -0.90 21.27
N ILE A 176 47.94 -0.77 22.47
CA ILE A 176 48.41 0.48 23.05
C ILE A 176 49.88 0.76 22.72
N ALA A 177 50.54 -0.04 21.88
CA ALA A 177 51.94 0.16 21.47
C ALA A 177 52.20 1.55 20.86
N SER A 178 51.21 2.13 20.17
CA SER A 178 51.30 3.47 19.58
C SER A 178 51.13 4.61 20.58
N SER A 179 50.72 4.30 21.83
CA SER A 179 50.50 5.30 22.89
C SER A 179 51.65 5.38 23.91
N SER A 180 52.59 4.43 23.91
CA SER A 180 53.87 4.56 24.62
C SER A 180 54.95 4.99 23.63
N SER A 181 54.90 6.26 23.20
CA SER A 181 55.91 6.87 22.34
C SER A 181 57.15 7.33 23.12
N ASP A 182 57.48 6.68 24.24
CA ASP A 182 58.64 7.10 25.03
C ASP A 182 59.91 6.86 24.19
N ASP A 183 60.43 7.93 23.60
CA ASP A 183 61.59 7.92 22.72
C ASP A 183 62.87 8.37 23.45
N GLN A 184 62.85 8.32 24.78
CA GLN A 184 63.87 8.78 25.70
C GLN A 184 65.30 8.57 25.18
N LYS A 185 65.91 9.63 24.65
CA LYS A 185 67.34 9.63 24.30
C LYS A 185 68.20 10.00 25.50
N LEU A 186 69.38 9.38 25.57
CA LEU A 186 70.45 9.75 26.49
C LEU A 186 71.55 10.44 25.70
N SER A 187 72.03 11.58 26.21
CA SER A 187 73.19 12.28 25.67
C SER A 187 74.16 12.65 26.81
N ILE A 188 75.46 12.65 26.51
CA ILE A 188 76.49 13.13 27.42
C ILE A 188 77.25 14.25 26.70
N ASP A 189 77.25 15.43 27.30
CA ASP A 189 78.12 16.54 26.90
C ASP A 189 78.74 17.18 28.15
N ASN A 190 80.04 17.44 28.11
CA ASN A 190 80.81 18.03 29.21
C ASN A 190 80.48 17.42 30.59
N ASN A 191 80.42 16.08 30.66
CA ASN A 191 80.13 15.30 31.87
C ASN A 191 78.71 15.45 32.44
N ILE A 192 77.79 16.09 31.71
CA ILE A 192 76.39 16.15 32.09
C ILE A 192 75.63 15.09 31.29
N LEU A 193 75.11 14.08 31.99
CA LEU A 193 74.17 13.13 31.41
C LEU A 193 72.80 13.81 31.32
N THR A 194 72.27 13.92 30.11
CA THR A 194 70.94 14.48 29.85
C THR A 194 70.00 13.38 29.37
N LEU A 195 68.85 13.30 30.00
CA LEU A 195 67.68 12.55 29.55
C LEU A 195 66.74 13.54 28.84
N GLU A 196 66.43 13.31 27.56
CA GLU A 196 65.49 14.10 26.72
C GLU A 196 64.30 14.67 27.52
N ASP A 197 63.54 13.84 28.25
CA ASP A 197 62.45 14.29 29.15
C ASP A 197 62.69 14.06 30.66
N GLY A 198 63.89 13.59 31.05
CA GLY A 198 64.20 13.19 32.44
C GLY A 198 65.11 14.17 33.21
N GLY A 199 65.47 15.30 32.60
CA GLY A 199 66.39 16.28 33.19
C GLY A 199 67.87 15.88 33.05
N THR A 200 68.72 16.49 33.88
CA THR A 200 70.18 16.36 33.77
C THR A 200 70.83 15.92 35.08
N VAL A 201 71.88 15.10 34.98
CA VAL A 201 72.75 14.72 36.10
C VAL A 201 74.18 15.16 35.79
N ASP A 202 74.77 15.99 36.65
CA ASP A 202 76.18 16.38 36.55
C ASP A 202 77.07 15.27 37.13
N LEU A 203 77.87 14.64 36.26
CA LEU A 203 78.79 13.58 36.61
C LEU A 203 80.19 14.10 36.98
N SER A 204 80.41 15.42 36.99
CA SER A 204 81.74 16.02 37.26
C SER A 204 82.30 15.62 38.62
N ASN A 205 81.43 15.42 39.63
CA ASN A 205 81.86 14.97 40.96
C ASN A 205 82.34 13.50 41.00
N TYR A 206 82.06 12.71 39.97
CA TYR A 206 82.45 11.31 39.84
C TYR A 206 83.59 11.10 38.84
N LEU A 207 84.06 12.17 38.20
CA LEU A 207 85.24 12.18 37.36
C LEU A 207 86.41 12.72 38.19
N ASP A 208 86.80 11.91 39.17
CA ASP A 208 87.78 12.22 40.20
C ASP A 208 89.24 12.13 39.72
N ASN A 209 89.52 12.52 38.47
CA ASN A 209 90.89 12.68 37.93
C ASN A 209 91.74 13.75 38.67
N THR A 210 91.26 14.19 39.83
CA THR A 210 91.95 14.76 40.98
C THR A 210 92.94 13.83 41.69
N ASP A 211 93.07 12.56 41.32
CA ASP A 211 94.23 11.79 41.76
C ASP A 211 95.50 12.47 41.21
N ASN A 212 96.24 13.14 42.09
CA ASN A 212 97.57 13.64 41.76
C ASN A 212 98.44 12.43 41.46
N GLN A 213 98.62 12.09 40.18
CA GLN A 213 99.60 11.10 39.75
C GLN A 213 100.99 11.70 39.89
N LYS A 214 101.45 11.81 41.13
CA LYS A 214 102.82 12.19 41.43
C LYS A 214 103.70 10.98 41.25
N ILE A 215 104.80 11.17 40.56
CA ILE A 215 105.89 10.20 40.53
C ILE A 215 106.45 10.14 41.95
N SER A 216 106.27 9.00 42.60
CA SER A 216 106.73 8.74 43.98
C SER A 216 108.18 8.28 43.99
N ASP A 217 108.60 7.59 42.92
CA ASP A 217 109.99 7.19 42.72
C ASP A 217 110.39 7.37 41.25
N PHE A 218 111.58 7.94 41.08
CA PHE A 218 112.22 8.13 39.78
C PHE A 218 113.68 7.75 39.93
N SER A 219 114.08 6.63 39.33
CA SER A 219 115.48 6.19 39.35
C SER A 219 115.93 5.61 38.02
N LEU A 220 117.22 5.81 37.72
CA LEU A 220 117.89 5.23 36.57
C LEU A 220 119.05 4.37 37.07
N ASN A 221 118.99 3.07 36.83
CA ASN A 221 120.09 2.15 37.12
C ASN A 221 120.62 1.54 35.81
N GLY A 222 121.81 1.98 35.41
CA GLY A 222 122.36 1.66 34.10
C GLY A 222 121.48 2.23 32.98
N THR A 223 120.84 1.34 32.21
CA THR A 223 119.94 1.70 31.11
C THR A 223 118.45 1.52 31.43
N ILE A 224 118.10 1.16 32.67
CA ILE A 224 116.70 0.95 33.07
C ILE A 224 116.21 2.15 33.85
N LEU A 225 115.15 2.79 33.33
CA LEU A 225 114.39 3.83 33.99
C LEU A 225 113.19 3.23 34.71
N THR A 226 113.11 3.43 36.02
CA THR A 226 111.96 3.05 36.83
C THR A 226 111.21 4.31 37.24
N ILE A 227 109.91 4.32 36.97
CA ILE A 227 108.97 5.35 37.42
C ILE A 227 107.86 4.64 38.17
N THR A 228 107.65 5.02 39.42
CA THR A 228 106.54 4.54 40.24
C THR A 228 105.61 5.72 40.50
N LEU A 229 104.30 5.50 40.35
CA LEU A 229 103.28 6.51 40.66
C LEU A 229 102.78 6.28 42.08
N GLU A 230 102.34 7.34 42.77
CA GLU A 230 101.70 7.18 44.07
C GLU A 230 100.47 6.25 43.94
N ASN A 231 100.42 5.21 44.78
CA ASN A 231 99.39 4.17 44.81
C ASN A 231 99.34 3.19 43.62
N GLY A 232 100.46 2.99 42.92
CA GLY A 232 100.67 1.91 41.94
C GLY A 232 102.04 1.25 42.06
#